data_AF-A0AB34AAR2-F1
#
_entry.id   AF-A0AB34AAR2-F1
#
_cell.length_a   1.000
_cell.length_b   1.000
_cell.length_c   1.000
_cell.angle_alpha   90.00
_cell.angle_beta   90.00
_cell.angle_gamma   90.00
#
_symmetry.space_group_name_H-M   'P 1'
#
loop_
_entity.id
_entity.type
_entity.pdbx_description
1 polymer ?
#
loop_
_entity_poly.entity_id
_entity_poly.type
_entity_poly.pdbx_seq_one_letter_code
_entity_poly.pdbx_strand_id
1 'polypeptide(L)'
;MLGIIFIIGSIASLIIEKYVLANNSHVWLGAIIPLLSIAFIIWLMVTNLMQFDVLDVILAIVYISLSFIFWGQGNDLYHQKVVSKINDLNQSVERSRSASED
;
A
#
# COMPACT_ATOMS: atom_id res chain seq x y z
N MET A 1 -13.97 12.90 18.60
CA MET A 1 -14.44 11.60 18.06
C MET A 1 -13.83 11.30 16.68
N LEU A 2 -13.83 12.26 15.73
CA LEU A 2 -13.22 12.10 14.39
C LEU A 2 -11.76 11.64 14.41
N GLY A 3 -10.92 12.18 15.29
CA GLY A 3 -9.52 11.73 15.40
C GLY A 3 -9.36 10.22 15.68
N ILE A 4 -10.25 9.63 16.50
CA ILE A 4 -10.24 8.18 16.76
C ILE A 4 -10.63 7.40 15.51
N ILE A 5 -11.59 7.90 14.73
CA ILE A 5 -12.01 7.30 13.45
C ILE A 5 -10.85 7.32 12.45
N PHE A 6 -10.10 8.43 12.36
CA PHE A 6 -8.91 8.53 11.52
C PHE A 6 -7.79 7.59 11.96
N ILE A 7 -7.55 7.46 13.26
CA ILE A 7 -6.55 6.54 13.81
C ILE A 7 -6.95 5.08 13.50
N ILE A 8 -8.21 4.70 13.76
CA ILE A 8 -8.72 3.36 13.47
C ILE A 8 -8.67 3.08 11.96
N GLY A 9 -9.08 4.04 11.13
CA GLY A 9 -9.00 3.93 9.66
C GLY A 9 -7.56 3.74 9.18
N SER A 10 -6.60 4.47 9.77
CA SER A 10 -5.18 4.33 9.45
C SER A 10 -4.63 2.96 9.84
N ILE A 11 -4.98 2.47 11.03
CA ILE A 11 -4.56 1.13 11.50
C ILE A 11 -5.20 0.04 10.63
N ALA A 12 -6.49 0.15 10.32
CA ALA A 12 -7.19 -0.79 9.45
C ALA A 12 -6.58 -0.80 8.04
N SER A 13 -6.21 0.37 7.51
CA SER A 13 -5.51 0.51 6.23
C SER A 13 -4.15 -0.18 6.26
N LEU A 14 -3.35 0.01 7.31
CA LEU A 14 -2.05 -0.66 7.48
C LEU A 14 -2.18 -2.19 7.58
N ILE A 15 -3.21 -2.68 8.26
CA ILE A 15 -3.46 -4.12 8.38
C ILE A 15 -3.88 -4.70 7.02
N ILE A 16 -4.82 -4.04 6.32
CA ILE A 16 -5.25 -4.45 4.97
C ILE A 16 -4.05 -4.44 4.02
N GLU A 17 -3.24 -3.40 4.05
CA GLU A 17 -2.03 -3.30 3.23
C GLU A 17 -1.11 -4.50 3.46
N LYS A 18 -0.82 -4.83 4.73
CA LYS A 18 0.02 -5.97 5.08
C LYS A 18 -0.60 -7.30 4.66
N TYR A 19 -1.91 -7.50 4.81
CA TYR A 19 -2.59 -8.74 4.43
C TYR A 19 -2.77 -8.90 2.92
N VAL A 20 -3.07 -7.81 2.21
CA VAL A 20 -3.29 -7.81 0.76
C VAL A 20 -1.97 -7.90 0.01
N LEU A 21 -0.94 -7.13 0.42
CA LEU A 21 0.39 -7.16 -0.21
C LEU A 21 1.21 -8.40 0.18
N ALA A 22 1.05 -8.94 1.39
CA ALA A 22 1.74 -10.18 1.75
C ALA A 22 1.15 -11.42 1.08
N ASN A 23 -0.14 -11.41 0.75
CA ASN A 23 -0.83 -12.57 0.21
C ASN A 23 -0.95 -12.57 -1.33
N ASN A 24 -0.82 -11.42 -2.00
CA ASN A 24 -0.97 -11.37 -3.45
C ASN A 24 0.11 -10.53 -4.15
N SER A 25 0.73 -11.15 -5.15
CA SER A 25 1.71 -10.60 -6.11
C SER A 25 1.12 -9.50 -7.02
N HIS A 26 0.08 -8.79 -6.60
CA HIS A 26 -0.65 -7.82 -7.42
C HIS A 26 -0.53 -6.42 -6.81
N VAL A 27 0.52 -5.71 -7.21
CA VAL A 27 0.80 -4.29 -6.88
C VAL A 27 -0.43 -3.40 -7.04
N TRP A 28 -1.25 -3.68 -8.04
CA TRP A 28 -2.46 -2.93 -8.36
C TRP A 28 -3.54 -3.01 -7.26
N LEU A 29 -3.57 -4.07 -6.45
CA LEU A 29 -4.51 -4.14 -5.33
C LEU A 29 -4.19 -3.12 -4.23
N GLY A 30 -2.93 -2.67 -4.10
CA GLY A 30 -2.59 -1.60 -3.18
C GLY A 30 -3.20 -0.25 -3.59
N ALA A 31 -3.47 -0.02 -4.88
CA ALA A 31 -4.07 1.23 -5.38
C ALA A 31 -5.53 1.40 -4.94
N ILE A 32 -6.18 0.32 -4.49
CA ILE A 32 -7.53 0.39 -3.94
C ILE A 32 -7.56 1.15 -2.61
N ILE A 33 -6.45 1.17 -1.87
CA ILE A 33 -6.33 1.82 -0.56
C ILE A 33 -6.50 3.34 -0.68
N PRO A 34 -5.72 4.08 -1.48
CA PRO A 34 -5.93 5.52 -1.64
C PRO A 34 -7.32 5.82 -2.22
N LEU A 35 -7.86 4.97 -3.10
CA LEU A 35 -9.22 5.13 -3.63
C LEU A 35 -10.28 5.02 -2.52
N LEU A 36 -10.17 4.00 -1.67
CA LEU A 36 -11.05 3.78 -0.52
C LEU A 36 -10.94 4.91 0.50
N SER A 37 -9.72 5.42 0.74
CA SER A 37 -9.49 6.57 1.61
C SER A 37 -10.23 7.81 1.10
N ILE A 38 -10.19 8.10 -0.20
CA ILE A 38 -10.95 9.21 -0.80
C ILE A 38 -12.46 8.98 -0.66
N ALA A 39 -12.95 7.78 -1.00
CA ALA A 39 -14.37 7.44 -0.89
C ALA A 39 -14.87 7.56 0.57
N PHE A 40 -14.05 7.17 1.53
CA PHE A 40 -14.34 7.28 2.95
C PHE A 40 -14.44 8.74 3.43
N ILE A 41 -13.52 9.61 3.00
CA ILE A 41 -13.59 11.05 3.29
C ILE A 41 -14.86 11.65 2.68
N ILE A 42 -15.16 11.35 1.42
CA ILE A 42 -16.39 11.80 0.76
C ILE A 42 -17.62 11.34 1.53
N TRP A 43 -17.66 10.09 1.96
CA TRP A 43 -18.75 9.56 2.78
C TRP A 43 -18.92 10.32 4.11
N LEU A 44 -17.83 10.62 4.81
CA LEU A 44 -17.86 11.41 6.05
C LEU A 44 -18.39 12.83 5.81
N MET A 45 -18.06 13.43 4.66
CA MET A 45 -18.56 14.75 4.26
C MET A 45 -20.07 14.71 3.95
N VAL A 46 -20.53 13.74 3.17
CA VAL A 46 -21.95 13.60 2.77
C VAL A 46 -22.85 13.29 3.97
N THR A 47 -22.34 12.54 4.94
CA THR A 47 -23.09 12.20 6.17
C THR A 47 -23.06 13.29 7.24
N ASN A 48 -22.44 14.46 6.98
CA ASN A 48 -22.21 15.53 7.96
C ASN A 48 -21.52 15.05 9.25
N LEU A 49 -20.77 13.94 9.17
CA LEU A 49 -20.00 13.40 10.28
C LEU A 49 -18.65 14.11 10.45
N MET A 50 -18.15 14.75 9.39
CA MET A 50 -16.98 15.60 9.39
C MET A 50 -17.40 17.08 9.42
N GLN A 51 -16.92 17.81 10.42
CA GLN A 51 -17.06 19.26 10.42
C GLN A 51 -16.02 19.82 9.43
N PHE A 52 -16.39 20.81 8.62
CA PHE A 52 -15.44 21.49 7.73
C PHE A 52 -14.55 22.48 8.49
N ASP A 53 -14.02 22.04 9.62
CA ASP A 53 -12.99 22.73 10.39
C ASP A 53 -11.65 22.58 9.65
N VAL A 54 -10.82 23.62 9.73
CA VAL A 54 -9.43 23.63 9.26
C VAL A 54 -8.65 22.38 9.72
N LEU A 55 -8.82 21.95 10.97
CA LEU A 55 -8.14 20.76 11.51
C LEU A 55 -8.59 19.47 10.82
N ASP A 56 -9.89 19.31 10.57
CA ASP A 56 -10.45 18.12 9.92
C ASP A 56 -10.02 18.04 8.45
N VAL A 57 -9.95 19.19 7.77
CA VAL A 57 -9.42 19.30 6.40
C VAL A 57 -7.93 18.93 6.35
N ILE A 58 -7.12 19.42 7.29
CA ILE A 58 -5.70 19.06 7.38
C ILE A 58 -5.55 17.55 7.63
N LEU A 59 -6.35 16.98 8.55
CA LEU A 59 -6.31 15.56 8.84
C LEU A 59 -6.66 14.71 7.61
N ALA A 60 -7.68 15.11 6.86
CA ALA A 60 -8.07 14.44 5.61
C ALA A 60 -6.94 14.45 4.57
N ILE A 61 -6.28 15.58 4.39
CA ILE A 61 -5.15 15.73 3.45
C ILE A 61 -3.99 14.83 3.88
N VAL A 62 -3.63 14.84 5.17
CA VAL A 62 -2.56 14.00 5.72
C VAL A 62 -2.90 12.51 5.55
N TYR A 63 -4.13 12.11 5.85
CA TYR A 63 -4.59 10.73 5.73
C TYR A 63 -4.54 10.21 4.29
N ILE A 64 -4.99 11.01 3.32
CA ILE A 64 -4.91 10.67 1.89
C ILE A 64 -3.44 10.60 1.46
N SER A 65 -2.62 11.57 1.86
CA SER A 65 -1.19 11.61 1.50
C SER A 65 -0.45 10.38 2.02
N LEU A 66 -0.70 9.97 3.26
CA LEU A 66 -0.14 8.74 3.83
C LEU A 66 -0.60 7.49 3.07
N SER A 67 -1.86 7.42 2.67
CA SER A 67 -2.40 6.33 1.86
C SER A 67 -1.66 6.18 0.52
N PHE A 68 -1.31 7.30 -0.13
CA PHE A 68 -0.49 7.30 -1.35
C PHE A 68 0.97 6.91 -1.11
N ILE A 69 1.58 7.41 -0.03
CA ILE A 69 2.97 7.08 0.34
C ILE A 69 3.11 5.58 0.61
N PHE A 70 2.17 5.01 1.37
CA PHE A 70 2.14 3.58 1.67
C PHE A 70 2.00 2.73 0.40
N TRP A 71 1.09 3.11 -0.50
CA TRP A 71 0.99 2.46 -1.81
C TRP A 71 2.31 2.51 -2.62
N GLY A 72 2.99 3.67 -2.65
CA GLY A 72 4.27 3.82 -3.34
C GLY A 72 5.36 2.89 -2.78
N GLN A 73 5.44 2.74 -1.45
CA GLN A 73 6.37 1.82 -0.79
C GLN A 73 6.04 0.34 -1.08
N GLY A 74 4.75 -0.02 -1.08
CA GLY A 74 4.29 -1.37 -1.43
C GLY A 74 4.68 -1.79 -2.85
N ASN A 75 4.62 -0.85 -3.81
CA ASN A 75 5.07 -1.09 -5.19
C ASN A 75 6.58 -1.34 -5.29
N ASP A 76 7.39 -0.57 -4.57
CA ASP A 76 8.85 -0.70 -4.62
C ASP A 76 9.33 -2.03 -4.02
N LEU A 77 8.71 -2.47 -2.92
CA LEU A 77 8.96 -3.78 -2.31
C LEU A 77 8.64 -4.95 -3.24
N TYR A 78 7.58 -4.84 -4.07
CA TYR A 78 7.26 -5.85 -5.06
C TYR A 78 8.34 -5.93 -6.15
N HIS A 79 8.76 -4.78 -6.66
CA HIS A 79 9.76 -4.70 -7.72
C HIS A 79 11.09 -5.33 -7.27
N GLN A 80 11.53 -5.02 -6.04
CA GLN A 80 12.74 -5.62 -5.46
C GLN A 80 12.65 -7.16 -5.34
N LYS A 81 11.50 -7.71 -4.93
CA LYS A 81 11.30 -9.17 -4.85
C LYS A 81 11.39 -9.86 -6.21
N VAL A 82 10.81 -9.26 -7.24
CA VAL A 82 10.85 -9.81 -8.61
C VAL A 82 12.27 -9.77 -9.16
N VAL A 83 12.97 -8.64 -9.01
CA VAL A 83 14.36 -8.48 -9.48
C VAL A 83 15.30 -9.46 -8.77
N SER A 84 15.17 -9.62 -7.45
CA SER A 84 15.96 -10.58 -6.66
C SER A 84 15.77 -12.02 -7.17
N LYS A 85 14.50 -12.42 -7.40
CA LYS A 85 14.20 -13.77 -7.90
C LYS A 85 14.80 -14.04 -9.28
N ILE A 86 14.80 -13.06 -10.18
CA ILE A 86 15.37 -13.20 -11.53
C ILE A 86 16.88 -13.34 -11.45
N ASN A 87 17.55 -12.56 -10.60
CA ASN A 87 19.00 -12.66 -10.41
C ASN A 87 19.41 -14.02 -9.83
N ASP A 88 18.68 -14.53 -8.83
CA ASP A 88 18.94 -15.85 -8.24
C ASP A 88 18.75 -16.97 -9.28
N LEU A 89 17.73 -16.85 -10.12
CA LEU A 89 17.45 -17.82 -11.19
C LEU A 89 18.59 -17.83 -12.23
N ASN A 90 19.03 -16.66 -12.69
CA ASN A 90 20.12 -16.54 -13.66
C ASN A 90 21.42 -17.18 -13.13
N GLN A 91 21.76 -16.93 -11.86
CA GLN A 91 22.91 -17.57 -11.24
C GLN A 91 22.78 -19.09 -11.17
N SER A 92 21.58 -19.63 -10.90
CA SER A 92 21.37 -21.07 -10.89
C SER A 92 21.56 -21.71 -12.26
N VAL A 93 21.12 -21.04 -13.33
CA VAL A 93 21.28 -21.50 -14.71
C VAL A 93 22.75 -21.49 -15.14
N GLU A 94 23.49 -20.44 -14.79
CA GLU A 94 24.94 -20.35 -15.07
C GLU A 94 25.72 -21.47 -14.38
N ARG A 95 25.42 -21.77 -13.11
CA ARG A 95 26.04 -22.88 -12.37
C ARG A 95 25.74 -24.25 -12.98
N SER A 96 24.52 -24.46 -13.47
CA SER A 96 24.16 -25.72 -14.14
C SER A 96 24.86 -25.88 -15.48
N ARG A 97 25.07 -24.79 -16.22
CA ARG A 97 25.79 -24.81 -17.50
C ARG A 97 27.27 -25.10 -17.32
N SER A 98 27.93 -24.44 -16.37
CA SER A 98 29.35 -24.69 -16.09
C SER A 98 29.62 -26.14 -15.65
N ALA A 99 28.71 -26.74 -14.88
CA ALA A 99 28.83 -28.14 -14.44
C ALA A 99 28.58 -29.18 -15.54
N SER A 100 28.11 -28.77 -16.73
CA SER A 100 27.88 -29.65 -17.87
C SER A 100 28.98 -29.60 -18.93
N GLU A 101 29.89 -28.62 -18.83
CA GLU A 101 31.03 -28.44 -19.72
C GLU A 101 32.31 -29.13 -19.17
N ASP A 102 32.29 -29.58 -17.91
CA ASP A 102 33.32 -30.39 -17.23
C ASP A 102 33.08 -31.91 -17.37
#